data_AF-A0A7S0VRN1-F1
#
_entry.id   AF-A0A7S0VRN1-F1
#
_cell.length_a   1.000
_cell.length_b   1.000
_cell.length_c   1.000
_cell.angle_alpha   90.00
_cell.angle_beta   90.00
_cell.angle_gamma   90.00
#
_symmetry.space_group_name_H-M   'P 1'
#
loop_
_entity.id
_entity.type
_entity.pdbx_description
1 polymer ?
#
loop_
_entity_poly.entity_id
_entity_poly.type
_entity_poly.pdbx_seq_one_letter_code
_entity_poly.pdbx_strand_id
1 'polypeptide(L)'
;MGKYNNLMRYAKKACTIDVVSKWEKLIKAKVVPEPPFWQAIKAAPPYRRPFNHGGKLKEMTFPEDRLMQLYMKRNPDWKEEVFKRHRRAAEADERTRGDLFVTQWQKYMDSGLQQEEAYSKVDSEFRAMEGKSKEKKLQEEADLIVKGKHPRFEAWLEEEEKYVQEAYELHRLTWEAEHRAARIADDMRKEQEALAASEVEAEKAKKPLTRRQYVAKKVAE
;
A
#
# COMPACT_ATOMS: atom_id res chain seq x y z
N MET A 1 -36.66 -3.94 11.21
CA MET A 1 -36.12 -2.93 10.26
C MET A 1 -37.15 -1.84 9.89
N GLY A 2 -37.83 -1.20 10.86
CA GLY A 2 -38.96 -0.29 10.57
C GLY A 2 -38.68 1.21 10.67
N LYS A 3 -37.54 1.64 11.23
CA LYS A 3 -37.29 3.05 11.56
C LYS A 3 -36.67 3.87 10.41
N TYR A 4 -35.95 3.24 9.48
CA TYR A 4 -35.32 3.91 8.33
C TYR A 4 -36.29 4.30 7.20
N ASN A 5 -37.44 3.60 7.08
CA ASN A 5 -38.44 3.91 6.05
C ASN A 5 -39.20 5.22 6.30
N ASN A 6 -39.30 5.66 7.57
CA ASN A 6 -39.98 6.91 7.88
C ASN A 6 -39.10 8.13 7.61
N LEU A 7 -37.78 8.06 7.89
CA LEU A 7 -36.84 9.15 7.58
C LEU A 7 -36.78 9.46 6.07
N MET A 8 -36.82 8.44 5.21
CA MET A 8 -36.89 8.62 3.75
C MET A 8 -38.22 9.22 3.27
N ARG A 9 -39.35 8.96 3.96
CA ARG A 9 -40.64 9.61 3.66
C ARG A 9 -40.63 11.09 4.03
N TYR A 10 -39.98 11.47 5.13
CA TYR A 10 -39.85 12.87 5.53
C TYR A 10 -38.85 13.63 4.65
N ALA A 11 -37.73 13.02 4.24
CA ALA A 11 -36.80 13.62 3.28
C ALA A 11 -37.45 13.85 1.90
N LYS A 12 -38.28 12.90 1.43
CA LYS A 12 -39.08 13.07 0.19
C LYS A 12 -40.11 14.19 0.27
N LYS A 13 -40.68 14.47 1.45
CA LYS A 13 -41.63 15.58 1.67
C LYS A 13 -40.96 16.93 1.99
N ALA A 14 -39.73 16.92 2.50
CA ALA A 14 -38.99 18.14 2.83
C ALA A 14 -38.35 18.80 1.59
N CYS A 15 -37.97 18.01 0.59
CA CYS A 15 -37.33 18.49 -0.64
C CYS A 15 -38.31 18.93 -1.75
N THR A 16 -39.61 18.95 -1.48
CA THR A 16 -40.65 19.45 -2.40
C THR A 16 -41.11 20.86 -2.09
N ILE A 17 -40.59 21.45 -1.00
CA ILE A 17 -40.95 22.80 -0.62
C ILE A 17 -40.07 23.76 -1.42
N ASP A 18 -40.68 24.32 -2.44
CA ASP A 18 -40.14 25.45 -3.19
C ASP A 18 -39.88 26.64 -2.25
N VAL A 19 -38.62 26.74 -1.79
CA VAL A 19 -38.15 27.79 -0.88
C VAL A 19 -38.35 29.17 -1.49
N VAL A 20 -38.19 29.29 -2.82
CA VAL A 20 -38.39 30.54 -3.55
C VAL A 20 -39.86 30.97 -3.45
N SER A 21 -40.80 30.09 -3.76
CA SER A 21 -42.24 30.40 -3.62
C SER A 21 -42.67 30.77 -2.20
N LYS A 22 -42.02 30.23 -1.17
CA LYS A 22 -42.29 30.59 0.23
C LYS A 22 -41.75 31.97 0.60
N TRP A 23 -40.51 32.26 0.24
CA TRP A 23 -39.90 33.57 0.47
C TRP A 23 -40.66 34.67 -0.26
N GLU A 24 -41.11 34.40 -1.49
CA GLU A 24 -41.91 35.36 -2.25
C GLU A 24 -43.20 35.75 -1.53
N LYS A 25 -43.89 34.77 -0.92
CA LYS A 25 -45.12 35.01 -0.14
C LYS A 25 -44.84 35.85 1.12
N LEU A 26 -43.75 35.56 1.83
CA LEU A 26 -43.37 36.27 3.06
C LEU A 26 -42.98 37.73 2.80
N ILE A 27 -42.24 37.97 1.71
CA ILE A 27 -41.85 39.33 1.29
C ILE A 27 -43.08 40.11 0.82
N LYS A 28 -43.95 39.51 0.00
CA LYS A 28 -45.21 40.15 -0.45
C LYS A 28 -46.14 40.49 0.70
N ALA A 29 -46.23 39.61 1.70
CA ALA A 29 -47.02 39.84 2.92
C ALA A 29 -46.35 40.82 3.90
N LYS A 30 -45.17 41.36 3.58
CA LYS A 30 -44.37 42.26 4.43
C LYS A 30 -44.05 41.68 5.81
N VAL A 31 -44.03 40.35 5.93
CA VAL A 31 -43.68 39.65 7.17
C VAL A 31 -42.16 39.69 7.40
N VAL A 32 -41.39 39.71 6.31
CA VAL A 32 -39.93 39.75 6.33
C VAL A 32 -39.46 40.78 5.29
N PRO A 33 -38.45 41.63 5.59
CA PRO A 33 -37.86 42.52 4.60
C PRO A 33 -37.22 41.74 3.46
N GLU A 34 -37.13 42.37 2.28
CA GLU A 34 -36.49 41.76 1.11
C GLU A 34 -34.99 41.56 1.36
N PRO A 35 -34.47 40.31 1.34
CA PRO A 35 -33.06 40.07 1.57
C PRO A 35 -32.23 40.45 0.32
N PRO A 36 -30.95 40.84 0.48
CA PRO A 36 -30.13 41.38 -0.60
C PRO A 36 -29.91 40.38 -1.76
N PHE A 37 -29.96 39.08 -1.49
CA PHE A 37 -29.81 38.03 -2.50
C PHE A 37 -31.11 37.72 -3.27
N TRP A 38 -32.25 38.29 -2.87
CA TRP A 38 -33.55 37.95 -3.47
C TRP A 38 -33.66 38.35 -4.94
N GLN A 39 -33.11 39.51 -5.29
CA GLN A 39 -33.06 39.99 -6.67
C GLN A 39 -32.22 39.07 -7.56
N ALA A 40 -31.10 38.55 -7.04
CA ALA A 40 -30.25 37.60 -7.76
C ALA A 40 -30.97 36.26 -8.00
N ILE A 41 -31.70 35.74 -7.01
CA ILE A 41 -32.48 34.50 -7.14
C ILE A 41 -33.64 34.68 -8.13
N LYS A 42 -34.28 35.86 -8.18
CA LYS A 42 -35.31 36.17 -9.18
C LYS A 42 -34.73 36.27 -10.59
N ALA A 43 -33.57 36.89 -10.73
CA ALA A 43 -32.88 37.01 -12.01
C ALA A 43 -32.39 35.66 -12.53
N ALA A 44 -31.96 34.77 -11.63
CA ALA A 44 -31.46 33.44 -11.95
C ALA A 44 -32.10 32.39 -11.02
N PRO A 45 -33.33 31.93 -11.32
CA PRO A 45 -33.98 30.91 -10.50
C PRO A 45 -33.22 29.58 -10.61
N PRO A 46 -33.16 28.78 -9.53
CA PRO A 46 -32.49 27.48 -9.57
C PRO A 46 -33.12 26.57 -10.62
N TYR A 47 -32.27 25.88 -11.38
CA TYR A 47 -32.73 24.96 -12.42
C TYR A 47 -33.60 23.86 -11.82
N ARG A 48 -34.87 23.80 -12.26
CA ARG A 48 -35.75 22.69 -11.94
C ARG A 48 -35.62 21.65 -13.04
N ARG A 49 -34.94 20.55 -12.72
CA ARG A 49 -35.07 19.35 -13.54
C ARG A 49 -36.55 18.95 -13.59
N PRO A 50 -37.11 18.61 -14.76
CA PRO A 50 -38.42 17.98 -14.82
C PRO A 50 -38.37 16.76 -13.90
N PHE A 51 -39.18 16.78 -12.85
CA PHE A 51 -39.27 15.68 -11.90
C PHE A 51 -39.99 14.52 -12.60
N ASN A 52 -39.23 13.69 -13.32
CA ASN A 52 -39.70 12.40 -13.78
C ASN A 52 -39.83 11.46 -12.57
N HIS A 53 -40.92 11.59 -11.82
CA HIS A 53 -41.22 10.78 -10.64
C HIS A 53 -41.48 9.29 -10.95
N GLY A 54 -41.45 8.87 -12.21
CA GLY A 54 -41.68 7.47 -12.62
C GLY A 54 -40.83 6.98 -13.80
N GLY A 55 -39.93 7.80 -14.34
CA GLY A 55 -39.04 7.36 -15.41
C GLY A 55 -37.92 6.53 -14.84
N LYS A 56 -37.90 5.20 -15.07
CA LYS A 56 -36.70 4.40 -14.84
C LYS A 56 -35.55 5.07 -15.59
N LEU A 57 -34.42 5.30 -14.93
CA LEU A 57 -33.21 5.74 -15.60
C LEU A 57 -32.95 4.74 -16.74
N LYS A 58 -32.89 5.23 -17.97
CA LYS A 58 -32.54 4.38 -19.11
C LYS A 58 -31.10 3.95 -18.90
N GLU A 59 -30.88 2.65 -18.92
CA GLU A 59 -29.54 2.09 -18.98
C GLU A 59 -28.89 2.59 -20.28
N MET A 60 -27.72 3.21 -20.16
CA MET A 60 -26.94 3.58 -21.33
C MET A 60 -26.28 2.30 -21.83
N THR A 61 -26.68 1.86 -23.00
CA THR A 61 -26.10 0.70 -23.68
C THR A 61 -25.33 1.17 -24.89
N PHE A 62 -24.07 0.75 -24.99
CA PHE A 62 -23.22 1.01 -26.13
C PHE A 62 -23.11 -0.24 -27.01
N PRO A 63 -23.02 -0.11 -28.34
CA PRO A 63 -22.85 -1.27 -29.23
C PRO A 63 -21.56 -2.06 -28.91
N GLU A 64 -20.54 -1.36 -28.39
CA GLU A 64 -19.27 -1.93 -27.95
C GLU A 64 -19.42 -2.85 -26.75
N ASP A 65 -20.43 -2.65 -25.89
CA ASP A 65 -20.63 -3.43 -24.66
C ASP A 65 -20.79 -4.92 -24.98
N ARG A 66 -21.46 -5.24 -26.10
CA ARG A 66 -21.66 -6.63 -26.54
C ARG A 66 -20.36 -7.26 -27.02
N LEU A 67 -19.54 -6.53 -27.76
CA LEU A 67 -18.23 -7.00 -28.22
C LEU A 67 -17.27 -7.16 -27.04
N MET A 68 -17.31 -6.23 -26.09
CA MET A 68 -16.52 -6.31 -24.87
C MET A 68 -16.90 -7.57 -24.07
N GLN A 69 -18.19 -7.84 -23.85
CA GLN A 69 -18.63 -9.07 -23.18
C GLN A 69 -18.11 -10.35 -23.86
N LEU A 70 -18.09 -10.37 -25.20
CA LEU A 70 -17.53 -11.50 -25.95
C LEU A 70 -16.02 -11.60 -25.81
N TYR A 71 -15.30 -10.48 -25.83
CA TYR A 71 -13.87 -10.43 -25.57
C TYR A 71 -13.54 -10.97 -24.17
N MET A 72 -14.27 -10.52 -23.14
CA MET A 72 -14.13 -10.96 -21.75
C MET A 72 -14.39 -12.48 -21.60
N LYS A 73 -15.32 -13.03 -22.37
CA LYS A 73 -15.63 -14.47 -22.34
C LYS A 73 -14.53 -15.31 -22.98
N ARG A 74 -13.87 -14.79 -24.02
CA ARG A 74 -12.80 -15.49 -24.75
C ARG A 74 -11.44 -15.36 -24.07
N ASN A 75 -11.21 -14.29 -23.32
CA ASN A 75 -9.93 -13.99 -22.69
C ASN A 75 -10.13 -13.90 -21.17
N PRO A 76 -10.26 -15.00 -20.42
CA PRO A 76 -10.58 -14.97 -18.99
C PRO A 76 -9.55 -14.20 -18.15
N ASP A 77 -8.29 -14.21 -18.58
CA ASP A 77 -7.16 -13.54 -17.92
C ASP A 77 -7.27 -12.00 -17.93
N TRP A 78 -8.16 -11.45 -18.77
CA TRP A 78 -8.38 -9.99 -18.86
C TRP A 78 -8.77 -9.35 -17.52
N LYS A 79 -9.44 -10.10 -16.63
CA LYS A 79 -9.97 -9.58 -15.36
C LYS A 79 -8.87 -9.02 -14.45
N GLU A 80 -7.66 -9.56 -14.53
CA GLU A 80 -6.53 -9.08 -13.72
C GLU A 80 -5.97 -7.74 -14.25
N GLU A 81 -6.07 -7.47 -15.55
CA GLU A 81 -5.62 -6.20 -16.15
C GLU A 81 -6.54 -5.03 -15.78
N VAL A 82 -7.84 -5.30 -15.67
CA VAL A 82 -8.92 -4.31 -15.47
C VAL A 82 -8.79 -3.59 -14.14
N PHE A 83 -8.60 -4.34 -13.05
CA PHE A 83 -8.48 -3.76 -11.71
C PHE A 83 -7.20 -2.94 -11.53
N LYS A 84 -6.10 -3.33 -12.18
CA LYS A 84 -4.82 -2.62 -12.07
C LYS A 84 -4.76 -1.39 -12.98
N ARG A 85 -5.47 -1.39 -14.12
CA ARG A 85 -5.37 -0.30 -15.12
C ARG A 85 -6.49 0.74 -15.05
N HIS A 86 -7.74 0.43 -14.65
CA HIS A 86 -8.79 1.46 -14.66
C HIS A 86 -8.48 2.67 -13.76
N ARG A 87 -7.76 2.46 -12.65
CA ARG A 87 -7.35 3.57 -11.77
C ARG A 87 -6.27 4.47 -12.41
N ARG A 88 -5.36 3.90 -13.21
CA ARG A 88 -4.28 4.65 -13.90
C ARG A 88 -4.70 5.21 -15.26
N ALA A 89 -5.53 4.48 -16.01
CA ALA A 89 -6.05 4.88 -17.31
C ALA A 89 -6.92 6.13 -17.22
N ALA A 90 -7.70 6.29 -16.15
CA ALA A 90 -8.48 7.50 -15.89
C ALA A 90 -7.59 8.74 -15.62
N GLU A 91 -6.34 8.54 -15.17
CA GLU A 91 -5.39 9.62 -14.90
C GLU A 91 -4.53 9.97 -16.13
N ALA A 92 -4.34 9.03 -17.07
CA ALA A 92 -3.41 9.15 -18.19
C ALA A 92 -4.05 9.21 -19.59
N ASP A 93 -5.38 9.18 -19.70
CA ASP A 93 -6.12 9.08 -20.98
C ASP A 93 -5.69 7.86 -21.84
N GLU A 94 -5.15 6.84 -21.19
CA GLU A 94 -4.68 5.62 -21.85
C GLU A 94 -5.83 4.62 -22.01
N ARG A 95 -6.09 4.19 -23.24
CA ARG A 95 -7.09 3.16 -23.52
C ARG A 95 -6.63 1.79 -23.03
N THR A 96 -7.54 1.02 -22.43
CA THR A 96 -7.20 -0.34 -22.00
C THR A 96 -6.98 -1.26 -23.20
N ARG A 97 -6.26 -2.37 -22.98
CA ARG A 97 -6.07 -3.40 -24.02
C ARG A 97 -7.39 -3.87 -24.60
N GLY A 98 -8.38 -4.13 -23.74
CA GLY A 98 -9.72 -4.55 -24.13
C GLY A 98 -10.40 -3.49 -25.00
N ASP A 99 -10.32 -2.21 -24.63
CA ASP A 99 -10.92 -1.13 -25.41
C ASP A 99 -10.27 -0.99 -26.78
N LEU A 100 -8.94 -1.07 -26.86
CA LEU A 100 -8.21 -1.04 -28.13
C LEU A 100 -8.57 -2.23 -29.01
N PHE A 101 -8.67 -3.42 -28.43
CA PHE A 101 -9.06 -4.64 -29.13
C PHE A 101 -10.47 -4.51 -29.70
N VAL A 102 -11.45 -4.12 -28.88
CA VAL A 102 -12.85 -3.97 -29.29
C VAL A 102 -13.00 -2.85 -30.33
N THR A 103 -12.30 -1.73 -30.17
CA THR A 103 -12.31 -0.63 -31.16
C THR A 103 -11.80 -1.12 -32.52
N GLN A 104 -10.70 -1.89 -32.56
CA GLN A 104 -10.19 -2.44 -33.82
C GLN A 104 -11.09 -3.54 -34.39
N TRP A 105 -11.68 -4.36 -33.52
CA TRP A 105 -12.64 -5.38 -33.93
C TRP A 105 -13.86 -4.76 -34.62
N GLN A 106 -14.42 -3.72 -34.04
CA GLN A 106 -15.52 -2.96 -34.62
C GLN A 106 -15.14 -2.33 -35.95
N LYS A 107 -13.95 -1.71 -36.06
CA LYS A 107 -13.46 -1.17 -37.35
C LYS A 107 -13.39 -2.23 -38.45
N TYR A 108 -12.97 -3.45 -38.13
CA TYR A 108 -12.97 -4.54 -39.10
C TYR A 108 -14.38 -4.99 -39.47
N MET A 109 -15.30 -5.05 -38.50
CA MET A 109 -16.71 -5.33 -38.80
C MET A 109 -17.34 -4.24 -39.68
N ASP A 110 -17.02 -2.96 -39.42
CA ASP A 110 -17.48 -1.83 -40.23
C ASP A 110 -16.92 -1.87 -41.66
N SER A 111 -15.74 -2.46 -41.85
CA SER A 111 -15.15 -2.70 -43.18
C SER A 111 -15.79 -3.87 -43.95
N GLY A 112 -16.77 -4.55 -43.35
CA GLY A 112 -17.53 -5.63 -43.99
C GLY A 112 -17.07 -7.05 -43.64
N LEU A 113 -16.12 -7.22 -42.71
CA LEU A 113 -15.72 -8.55 -42.24
C LEU A 113 -16.79 -9.15 -41.34
N GLN A 114 -16.95 -10.48 -41.40
CA GLN A 114 -17.79 -11.17 -40.44
C GLN A 114 -17.17 -11.12 -39.04
N GLN A 115 -18.02 -11.18 -38.03
CA GLN A 115 -17.63 -11.00 -36.63
C GLN A 115 -16.47 -11.90 -36.20
N GLU A 116 -16.47 -13.18 -36.58
CA GLU A 116 -15.40 -14.13 -36.23
C GLU A 116 -14.10 -13.87 -36.99
N GLU A 117 -14.19 -13.52 -38.27
CA GLU A 117 -13.03 -13.21 -39.10
C GLU A 117 -12.35 -11.93 -38.60
N ALA A 118 -13.15 -10.92 -38.26
CA ALA A 118 -12.68 -9.68 -37.67
C ALA A 118 -12.01 -9.94 -36.31
N TYR A 119 -12.58 -10.80 -35.46
CA TYR A 119 -11.96 -11.18 -34.19
C TYR A 119 -10.60 -11.84 -34.39
N SER A 120 -10.54 -12.85 -35.27
CA SER A 120 -9.32 -13.61 -35.54
C SER A 120 -8.19 -12.71 -36.07
N LYS A 121 -8.54 -11.78 -36.96
CA LYS A 121 -7.59 -10.80 -37.51
C LYS A 121 -7.01 -9.91 -36.40
N VAL A 122 -7.86 -9.33 -35.55
CA VAL A 122 -7.39 -8.50 -34.43
C VAL A 122 -6.55 -9.32 -33.44
N ASP A 123 -6.96 -10.55 -33.13
CA ASP A 123 -6.20 -11.43 -32.24
C ASP A 123 -4.79 -11.71 -32.79
N SER A 124 -4.68 -12.02 -34.09
CA SER A 124 -3.39 -12.21 -34.74
C SER A 124 -2.50 -10.96 -34.68
N GLU A 125 -3.06 -9.77 -34.90
CA GLU A 125 -2.33 -8.50 -34.87
C GLU A 125 -1.84 -8.18 -33.46
N PHE A 126 -2.70 -8.38 -32.45
CA PHE A 126 -2.34 -8.17 -31.06
C PHE A 126 -1.25 -9.14 -30.59
N ARG A 127 -1.37 -10.44 -30.92
CA ARG A 127 -0.32 -11.42 -30.60
C ARG A 127 0.99 -11.10 -31.29
N ALA A 128 0.95 -10.63 -32.54
CA ALA A 128 2.15 -10.20 -33.25
C ALA A 128 2.80 -8.96 -32.61
N MET A 129 2.00 -7.98 -32.15
CA MET A 129 2.52 -6.83 -31.42
C MET A 129 3.13 -7.23 -30.08
N GLU A 130 2.50 -8.13 -29.34
CA GLU A 130 3.04 -8.66 -28.08
C GLU A 130 4.33 -9.44 -28.31
N GLY A 131 4.39 -10.26 -29.36
CA GLY A 131 5.60 -10.99 -29.76
C GLY A 131 6.75 -10.03 -30.00
N LYS A 132 6.54 -8.99 -30.83
CA LYS A 132 7.55 -7.96 -31.12
C LYS A 132 7.96 -7.17 -29.88
N SER A 133 7.02 -6.87 -28.99
CA SER A 133 7.34 -6.17 -27.74
C SER A 133 8.15 -7.03 -26.79
N LYS A 134 7.83 -8.33 -26.67
CA LYS A 134 8.60 -9.29 -25.89
C LYS A 134 10.01 -9.47 -26.45
N GLU A 135 10.12 -9.57 -27.77
CA GLU A 135 11.41 -9.69 -28.47
C GLU A 135 12.28 -8.45 -28.24
N LYS A 136 11.70 -7.24 -28.32
CA LYS A 136 12.41 -6.01 -27.96
C LYS A 136 12.87 -5.99 -26.50
N LYS A 137 12.01 -6.40 -25.56
CA LYS A 137 12.40 -6.49 -24.14
C LYS A 137 13.50 -7.52 -23.92
N LEU A 138 13.42 -8.68 -24.55
CA LEU A 138 14.47 -9.70 -24.52
C LEU A 138 15.78 -9.17 -25.11
N GLN A 139 15.70 -8.37 -26.17
CA GLN A 139 16.87 -7.75 -26.79
C GLN A 139 17.48 -6.66 -25.90
N GLU A 140 16.64 -5.84 -25.26
CA GLU A 140 17.07 -4.85 -24.26
C GLU A 140 17.70 -5.54 -23.03
N GLU A 141 17.12 -6.63 -22.54
CA GLU A 141 17.68 -7.45 -21.46
C GLU A 141 19.01 -8.08 -21.88
N ALA A 142 19.10 -8.63 -23.09
CA ALA A 142 20.34 -9.17 -23.63
C ALA A 142 21.43 -8.09 -23.76
N ASP A 143 21.07 -6.89 -24.22
CA ASP A 143 21.98 -5.74 -24.30
C ASP A 143 22.47 -5.30 -22.92
N LEU A 144 21.61 -5.37 -21.90
CA LEU A 144 21.96 -5.07 -20.51
C LEU A 144 22.91 -6.12 -19.91
N ILE A 145 22.72 -7.40 -20.24
CA ILE A 145 23.63 -8.49 -19.84
C ILE A 145 25.00 -8.28 -20.47
N VAL A 146 25.06 -7.99 -21.78
CA VAL A 146 26.32 -7.72 -22.49
C VAL A 146 27.04 -6.49 -21.92
N LYS A 147 26.29 -5.47 -21.49
CA LYS A 147 26.82 -4.28 -20.83
C LYS A 147 27.13 -4.46 -19.33
N GLY A 148 26.87 -5.64 -18.76
CA GLY A 148 27.12 -5.94 -17.35
C GLY A 148 26.20 -5.23 -16.36
N LYS A 149 25.11 -4.62 -16.82
CA LYS A 149 24.16 -3.83 -16.01
C LYS A 149 22.80 -4.51 -15.95
N HIS A 150 22.79 -5.82 -15.75
CA HIS A 150 21.53 -6.53 -15.67
C HIS A 150 20.91 -6.27 -14.28
N PRO A 151 19.68 -5.71 -14.19
CA PRO A 151 19.11 -5.26 -12.92
C PRO A 151 18.93 -6.38 -11.89
N ARG A 152 18.77 -7.63 -12.35
CA ARG A 152 18.73 -8.80 -11.45
C ARG A 152 20.10 -9.12 -10.83
N PHE A 153 21.19 -8.81 -11.53
CA PHE A 153 22.56 -9.01 -11.03
C PHE A 153 22.95 -7.93 -10.03
N GLU A 154 22.57 -6.67 -10.29
CA GLU A 154 22.78 -5.56 -9.37
C GLU A 154 22.02 -5.77 -8.05
N ALA A 155 20.75 -6.16 -8.11
CA ALA A 155 19.97 -6.49 -6.91
C ALA A 155 20.56 -7.67 -6.11
N TRP A 156 21.09 -8.69 -6.79
CA TRP A 156 21.76 -9.81 -6.15
C TRP A 156 23.08 -9.40 -5.48
N LEU A 157 23.86 -8.54 -6.13
CA LEU A 157 25.09 -7.97 -5.56
C LEU A 157 24.80 -7.13 -4.30
N GLU A 158 23.75 -6.31 -4.32
CA GLU A 158 23.33 -5.55 -3.13
C GLU A 158 22.90 -6.46 -1.96
N GLU A 159 22.25 -7.59 -2.25
CA GLU A 159 21.89 -8.59 -1.24
C GLU A 159 23.12 -9.32 -0.68
N GLU A 160 24.07 -9.70 -1.52
CA GLU A 160 25.35 -10.30 -1.11
C GLU A 160 26.17 -9.34 -0.24
N GLU A 161 26.26 -8.06 -0.62
CA GLU A 161 26.95 -7.05 0.17
C GLU A 161 26.35 -6.88 1.57
N LYS A 162 25.01 -6.87 1.67
CA LYS A 162 24.32 -6.85 2.96
C LYS A 162 24.64 -8.09 3.79
N TYR A 163 24.57 -9.28 3.18
CA TYR A 163 24.88 -10.52 3.87
C TYR A 163 26.32 -10.54 4.42
N VAL A 164 27.29 -10.08 3.64
CA VAL A 164 28.70 -10.00 4.05
C VAL A 164 28.87 -9.00 5.21
N GLN A 165 28.20 -7.85 5.15
CA GLN A 165 28.22 -6.86 6.22
C GLN A 165 27.62 -7.42 7.52
N GLU A 166 26.46 -8.05 7.45
CA GLU A 166 25.82 -8.68 8.61
C GLU A 166 26.67 -9.81 9.20
N ALA A 167 27.29 -10.64 8.37
CA ALA A 167 28.18 -11.70 8.82
C ALA A 167 29.44 -11.12 9.51
N TYR A 168 30.00 -10.04 8.99
CA TYR A 168 31.13 -9.35 9.60
C TYR A 168 30.77 -8.72 10.95
N GLU A 169 29.60 -8.07 11.04
CA GLU A 169 29.11 -7.49 12.30
C GLU A 169 28.84 -8.56 13.36
N LEU A 170 28.21 -9.67 12.98
CA LEU A 170 27.99 -10.82 13.86
C LEU A 170 29.33 -11.36 14.38
N HIS A 171 30.30 -11.57 13.50
CA HIS A 171 31.63 -12.03 13.89
C HIS A 171 32.31 -11.06 14.87
N ARG A 172 32.22 -9.76 14.62
CA ARG A 172 32.76 -8.72 15.51
C ARG A 172 32.11 -8.78 16.89
N LEU A 173 30.79 -8.86 16.96
CA LEU A 173 30.04 -8.93 18.22
C LEU A 173 30.36 -10.20 19.00
N THR A 174 30.48 -11.36 18.33
CA THR A 174 30.86 -12.61 19.00
C THR A 174 32.27 -12.53 19.58
N TRP A 175 33.21 -11.97 18.83
CA TRP A 175 34.59 -11.80 19.28
C TRP A 175 34.68 -10.83 20.47
N GLU A 176 33.97 -9.71 20.43
CA GLU A 176 33.87 -8.75 21.53
C GLU A 176 33.26 -9.39 22.80
N ALA A 177 32.22 -10.22 22.63
CA ALA A 177 31.58 -10.93 23.72
C ALA A 177 32.51 -11.96 24.39
N GLU A 178 33.25 -12.73 23.60
CA GLU A 178 34.26 -13.67 24.10
C GLU A 178 35.37 -12.94 24.88
N HIS A 179 35.88 -11.84 24.34
CA HIS A 179 36.92 -11.05 25.01
C HIS A 179 36.40 -10.34 26.28
N ARG A 180 35.12 -9.97 26.31
CA ARG A 180 34.50 -9.47 27.55
C ARG A 180 34.33 -10.60 28.57
N ALA A 181 33.88 -11.78 28.16
CA ALA A 181 33.74 -12.94 29.04
C ALA A 181 35.08 -13.38 29.64
N ALA A 182 36.15 -13.39 28.84
CA ALA A 182 37.50 -13.70 29.30
C ALA A 182 37.98 -12.71 30.37
N ARG A 183 37.76 -11.40 30.18
CA ARG A 183 38.09 -10.38 31.18
C ARG A 183 37.32 -10.57 32.49
N ILE A 184 36.02 -10.84 32.41
CA ILE A 184 35.19 -11.10 33.59
C ILE A 184 35.68 -12.34 34.33
N ALA A 185 36.05 -13.41 33.61
CA ALA A 185 36.58 -14.63 34.21
C ALA A 185 37.91 -14.40 34.93
N ASP A 186 38.82 -13.61 34.34
CA ASP A 186 40.08 -13.24 34.96
C ASP A 186 39.87 -12.40 36.24
N ASP A 187 38.91 -11.46 36.21
CA ASP A 187 38.58 -10.65 37.38
C ASP A 187 37.95 -11.50 38.51
N MET A 188 37.03 -12.41 38.17
CA MET A 188 36.48 -13.37 39.13
C MET A 188 37.58 -14.26 39.75
N ARG A 189 38.57 -14.69 38.96
CA ARG A 189 39.68 -15.51 39.47
C ARG A 189 40.53 -14.74 40.48
N LYS A 190 40.84 -13.47 40.19
CA LYS A 190 41.58 -12.59 41.10
C LYS A 190 40.82 -12.36 42.40
N GLU A 191 39.50 -12.18 42.35
CA GLU A 191 38.67 -12.03 43.54
C GLU A 191 38.69 -13.30 44.41
N GLN A 192 38.60 -14.48 43.80
CA GLN A 192 38.70 -15.76 44.52
C GLN A 192 40.09 -15.96 45.16
N GLU A 193 41.16 -15.65 44.43
CA GLU A 193 42.53 -15.69 44.94
C GLU A 193 42.71 -14.71 46.14
N ALA A 194 42.13 -13.51 46.07
CA ALA A 194 42.15 -12.53 47.14
C ALA A 194 41.35 -12.97 48.38
N LEU A 195 40.16 -13.55 48.19
CA LEU A 195 39.35 -14.12 49.27
C LEU A 195 40.11 -15.27 49.96
N ALA A 196 40.65 -16.21 49.20
CA ALA A 196 41.43 -17.32 49.74
C ALA A 196 42.66 -16.84 50.51
N ALA A 197 43.36 -15.81 50.01
CA ALA A 197 44.48 -15.20 50.74
C ALA A 197 44.03 -14.59 52.08
N SER A 198 42.90 -13.88 52.09
CA SER A 198 42.33 -13.27 53.31
C SER A 198 41.88 -14.32 54.34
N GLU A 199 41.35 -15.46 53.88
CA GLU A 199 40.97 -16.59 54.75
C GLU A 199 42.21 -17.23 55.40
N VAL A 200 43.30 -17.42 54.63
CA VAL A 200 44.57 -17.93 55.15
C VAL A 200 45.18 -16.97 56.17
N GLU A 201 45.07 -15.65 55.97
CA GLU A 201 45.49 -14.65 56.95
C GLU A 201 44.63 -14.68 58.22
N ALA A 202 43.31 -14.79 58.07
CA ALA A 202 42.38 -14.91 59.19
C ALA A 202 42.59 -16.19 60.00
N GLU A 203 42.90 -17.32 59.35
CA GLU A 203 43.25 -18.57 60.04
C GLU A 203 44.60 -18.48 60.77
N LYS A 204 45.61 -17.80 60.18
CA LYS A 204 46.87 -17.52 60.88
C LYS A 204 46.64 -16.68 62.15
N ALA A 205 45.70 -15.74 62.12
CA ALA A 205 45.32 -14.92 63.27
C ALA A 205 44.56 -15.70 64.37
N LYS A 206 43.87 -16.80 64.02
CA LYS A 206 43.17 -17.68 64.97
C LYS A 206 44.08 -18.71 65.65
N LYS A 207 45.35 -18.80 65.29
CA LYS A 207 46.29 -19.74 65.94
C LYS A 207 46.48 -19.37 67.41
N PRO A 208 46.39 -20.34 68.35
CA PRO A 208 46.54 -20.05 69.77
C PRO A 208 47.94 -19.49 70.05
N LEU A 209 47.99 -18.41 70.86
CA LEU A 209 49.23 -17.77 71.30
C LEU A 209 50.20 -18.82 71.85
N THR A 210 51.44 -18.80 71.34
CA THR A 210 52.49 -19.70 71.84
C THR A 210 52.80 -19.39 73.31
N ARG A 211 53.25 -20.39 74.09
CA ARG A 211 53.52 -20.27 75.54
C ARG A 211 54.41 -19.07 75.90
N ARG A 212 55.38 -18.69 75.04
CA ARG A 212 56.22 -17.50 75.22
C ARG A 212 55.45 -16.18 75.03
N GLN A 213 54.58 -16.11 74.03
CA GLN A 213 53.73 -14.94 73.78
C GLN A 213 52.65 -14.79 74.87
N TYR A 214 52.15 -15.90 75.40
CA TYR A 214 51.21 -15.91 76.52
C TYR A 214 51.85 -15.34 77.79
N VAL A 215 53.11 -15.72 78.08
CA VAL A 215 53.88 -15.18 79.22
C VAL A 215 54.19 -13.69 79.03
N ALA A 216 54.59 -13.26 77.83
CA ALA A 216 54.85 -11.85 77.55
C ALA A 216 53.60 -10.97 77.68
N LYS A 217 52.43 -11.46 77.23
CA LYS A 217 51.15 -10.75 77.39
C LYS A 217 50.76 -10.62 78.87
N LYS A 218 50.98 -11.67 79.67
CA LYS A 218 50.66 -11.68 81.12
C LYS A 218 51.59 -10.81 81.98
N VAL A 219 52.72 -10.34 81.44
CA VAL A 219 53.67 -9.43 82.10
C VAL A 219 53.38 -7.97 81.75
N ALA A 220 52.60 -7.71 80.69
CA ALA A 220 52.23 -6.37 80.24
C ALA A 220 50.84 -5.91 80.74
N GLU A 221 50.02 -6.83 81.27
CA GLU A 221 48.81 -6.55 82.07
C GLU A 221 49.17 -6.40 83.55
#